data_AF-A0A8K0EYV3-F1
#
_entry.id   AF-A0A8K0EYV3-F1
#
_cell.length_a   1.000
_cell.length_b   1.000
_cell.length_c   1.000
_cell.angle_alpha   90.00
_cell.angle_beta   90.00
_cell.angle_gamma   90.00
#
_symmetry.space_group_name_H-M   'P 1'
#
loop_
_entity.id
_entity.type
_entity.pdbx_description
1 polymer ?
#
loop_
_entity_poly.entity_id
_entity_poly.type
_entity_poly.pdbx_seq_one_letter_code
_entity_poly.pdbx_strand_id
1 'polypeptide(L)'
;MSIGSNIPTWFWSTGGLHEGQEPFLEFLQDLSDTSVVPYVISISYGDHERTLSVEYMKRINVEFQKAGVRGLTIVFASGDDGAGCHRFEDESYTFEPDFPASSPYVTTVGGTTFTDVFTDTNEKGNDISGGGFSNVFPSPKYQKEAVASYLKNVTLPDAKYFNPTNRAYPDISAMSDDFWIIINRLLMNVAGTSAATPVVAGILSMANDARLNAGKPVLGFFNPLLYSNPQMLFDVTLGNPSEACWLDDLEGYRVAQGWDPVTGLGTPDYNKVIKAVMKY
;
A
#
# COMPACT_ATOMS: atom_id res chain seq x y z
N MET A 1 1.06 -15.82 -6.31
CA MET A 1 1.49 -17.20 -6.64
C MET A 1 2.71 -17.26 -7.54
N SER A 2 2.94 -16.29 -8.44
CA SER A 2 4.16 -16.27 -9.27
C SER A 2 5.41 -15.93 -8.46
N ILE A 3 5.36 -14.85 -7.67
CA ILE A 3 6.50 -14.40 -6.85
C ILE A 3 6.64 -15.27 -5.60
N GLY A 4 5.59 -15.33 -4.77
CA GLY A 4 5.48 -16.32 -3.67
C GLY A 4 5.15 -17.71 -4.20
N SER A 5 6.03 -18.26 -5.03
CA SER A 5 5.83 -19.56 -5.67
C SER A 5 5.94 -20.71 -4.66
N ASN A 6 5.17 -21.77 -4.89
CA ASN A 6 5.15 -22.97 -4.05
C ASN A 6 4.75 -22.73 -2.57
N ILE A 7 4.09 -21.60 -2.27
CA ILE A 7 3.50 -21.30 -0.98
C ILE A 7 1.98 -21.51 -1.07
N PRO A 8 1.35 -22.28 -0.15
CA PRO A 8 -0.09 -22.45 -0.12
C PRO A 8 -0.82 -21.10 -0.15
N THR A 9 -1.69 -20.91 -1.15
CA THR A 9 -2.38 -19.63 -1.39
C THR A 9 -3.88 -19.84 -1.27
N TRP A 10 -4.54 -18.97 -0.53
CA TRP A 10 -5.99 -18.96 -0.36
C TRP A 10 -6.59 -17.82 -1.16
N PHE A 11 -7.81 -18.03 -1.67
CA PHE A 11 -8.64 -16.97 -2.24
C PHE A 11 -9.87 -16.82 -1.36
N TRP A 12 -10.08 -15.62 -0.83
CA TRP A 12 -11.29 -15.28 -0.10
C TRP A 12 -12.29 -14.65 -1.07
N SER A 13 -13.53 -15.15 -1.09
CA SER A 13 -14.59 -14.61 -1.94
C SER A 13 -15.89 -14.58 -1.18
N THR A 14 -16.53 -13.41 -1.12
CA THR A 14 -17.87 -13.18 -0.58
C THR A 14 -18.93 -13.16 -1.69
N GLY A 15 -18.71 -13.92 -2.77
CA GLY A 15 -19.65 -13.98 -3.90
C GLY A 15 -21.06 -14.45 -3.50
N GLY A 16 -22.08 -13.93 -4.18
CA GLY A 16 -23.50 -14.21 -3.90
C GLY A 16 -24.36 -12.94 -3.87
N LEU A 17 -25.68 -13.11 -3.69
CA LEU A 17 -26.60 -11.99 -3.44
C LEU A 17 -26.70 -11.76 -1.93
N HIS A 18 -26.16 -10.63 -1.47
CA HIS A 18 -26.02 -10.30 -0.05
C HIS A 18 -26.54 -8.87 0.20
N GLU A 19 -27.85 -8.67 0.04
CA GLU A 19 -28.48 -7.36 0.18
C GLU A 19 -28.38 -6.88 1.64
N GLY A 20 -27.55 -5.86 1.88
CA GLY A 20 -27.33 -5.24 3.19
C GLY A 20 -26.01 -5.57 3.87
N GLN A 21 -25.16 -6.41 3.28
CA GLN A 21 -23.80 -6.68 3.78
C GLN A 21 -22.80 -5.83 3.00
N GLU A 22 -21.90 -5.17 3.75
CA GLU A 22 -20.71 -4.55 3.18
C GLU A 22 -19.62 -5.64 3.11
N PRO A 23 -19.23 -6.10 1.91
CA PRO A 23 -18.44 -7.34 1.75
C PRO A 23 -17.07 -7.31 2.46
N PHE A 24 -16.51 -6.12 2.66
CA PHE A 24 -15.18 -5.96 3.23
C PHE A 24 -15.17 -6.07 4.76
N LEU A 25 -16.17 -5.52 5.46
CA LEU A 25 -16.36 -5.78 6.89
C LEU A 25 -16.68 -7.24 7.20
N GLU A 26 -17.49 -7.91 6.37
CA GLU A 26 -17.76 -9.35 6.53
C GLU A 26 -16.46 -10.15 6.47
N PHE A 27 -15.62 -9.91 5.46
CA PHE A 27 -14.29 -10.52 5.36
C PHE A 27 -13.44 -10.33 6.63
N LEU A 28 -13.43 -9.12 7.21
CA LEU A 28 -12.64 -8.85 8.42
C LEU A 28 -13.18 -9.56 9.67
N GLN A 29 -14.49 -9.71 9.77
CA GLN A 29 -15.14 -10.47 10.84
C GLN A 29 -14.80 -11.95 10.71
N ASP A 30 -14.96 -12.53 9.51
CA ASP A 30 -14.62 -13.92 9.26
C ASP A 30 -13.13 -14.20 9.48
N LEU A 31 -12.26 -13.27 9.09
CA LEU A 31 -10.83 -13.36 9.34
C LEU A 31 -10.57 -13.50 10.85
N SER A 32 -11.27 -12.73 11.68
CA SER A 32 -11.16 -12.78 13.14
C SER A 32 -11.70 -14.08 13.75
N ASP A 33 -12.76 -14.63 13.16
CA ASP A 33 -13.43 -15.85 13.66
C ASP A 33 -12.74 -17.14 13.18
N THR A 34 -11.88 -17.05 12.17
CA THR A 34 -11.13 -18.18 11.64
C THR A 34 -9.80 -18.35 12.39
N SER A 35 -9.59 -19.51 13.04
CA SER A 35 -8.41 -19.76 13.87
C SER A 35 -7.09 -19.88 13.06
N VAL A 36 -7.12 -20.60 11.94
CA VAL A 36 -5.98 -20.82 11.06
C VAL A 36 -6.20 -20.06 9.75
N VAL A 37 -5.36 -19.07 9.50
CA VAL A 37 -5.43 -18.19 8.32
C VAL A 37 -4.02 -17.98 7.75
N PRO A 38 -3.88 -17.59 6.47
CA PRO A 38 -2.59 -17.23 5.90
C PRO A 38 -1.92 -16.09 6.68
N TYR A 39 -0.60 -16.15 6.84
CA TYR A 39 0.17 -15.14 7.57
C TYR A 39 0.30 -13.81 6.82
N VAL A 40 0.13 -13.81 5.50
CA VAL A 40 0.19 -12.62 4.65
C VAL A 40 -1.11 -12.54 3.86
N ILE A 41 -1.79 -11.40 3.96
CA ILE A 41 -3.09 -11.14 3.36
C ILE A 41 -2.94 -9.97 2.40
N SER A 42 -3.22 -10.21 1.12
CA SER A 42 -3.18 -9.21 0.05
C SER A 42 -4.59 -8.76 -0.30
N ILE A 43 -4.86 -7.47 -0.25
CA ILE A 43 -6.20 -6.92 -0.48
C ILE A 43 -6.13 -5.77 -1.48
N SER A 44 -6.98 -5.84 -2.51
CA SER A 44 -7.28 -4.69 -3.37
C SER A 44 -8.74 -4.30 -3.13
N TYR A 45 -8.92 -3.28 -2.31
CA TYR A 45 -10.21 -2.69 -1.91
C TYR A 45 -9.91 -1.26 -1.44
N GLY A 46 -10.76 -0.30 -1.80
CA GLY A 46 -10.63 1.08 -1.36
C GLY A 46 -11.92 1.86 -1.55
N ASP A 47 -12.18 2.76 -0.61
CA ASP A 47 -13.14 3.84 -0.71
C ASP A 47 -12.41 5.14 -0.39
N HIS A 48 -12.83 6.26 -0.96
CA HIS A 48 -12.32 7.57 -0.54
C HIS A 48 -12.60 7.78 0.95
N GLU A 49 -11.59 8.16 1.74
CA GLU A 49 -11.68 8.28 3.20
C GLU A 49 -12.82 9.22 3.63
N ARG A 50 -13.11 10.24 2.81
CA ARG A 50 -14.16 11.24 3.03
C ARG A 50 -15.58 10.66 2.97
N THR A 51 -15.82 9.58 2.22
CA THR A 51 -17.17 9.00 2.04
C THR A 51 -17.57 8.11 3.22
N LEU A 52 -16.62 7.75 4.07
CA LEU A 52 -16.82 6.86 5.22
C LEU A 52 -17.04 7.64 6.52
N SER A 53 -17.82 7.07 7.43
CA SER A 53 -17.88 7.61 8.80
C SER A 53 -16.57 7.35 9.55
N VAL A 54 -16.17 8.31 10.39
CA VAL A 54 -14.98 8.17 11.24
C VAL A 54 -15.12 6.98 12.20
N GLU A 55 -16.33 6.72 12.68
CA GLU A 55 -16.67 5.57 13.52
C GLU A 55 -16.40 4.24 12.81
N TYR A 56 -16.85 4.13 11.55
CA TYR A 56 -16.62 2.94 10.73
C TYR A 56 -15.12 2.72 10.51
N MET A 57 -14.38 3.75 10.07
CA MET A 57 -12.94 3.62 9.81
C MET A 57 -12.16 3.28 11.09
N LYS A 58 -12.53 3.86 12.23
CA LYS A 58 -11.96 3.48 13.54
C LYS A 58 -12.27 2.03 13.90
N ARG A 59 -13.49 1.54 13.62
CA ARG A 59 -13.84 0.13 13.84
C ARG A 59 -13.02 -0.81 12.97
N ILE A 60 -12.89 -0.51 11.68
CA ILE A 60 -12.07 -1.30 10.76
C ILE A 60 -10.60 -1.30 11.21
N ASN A 61 -10.07 -0.18 11.70
CA ASN A 61 -8.73 -0.15 12.29
C ASN A 61 -8.55 -1.04 13.52
N VAL A 62 -9.61 -1.29 14.30
CA VAL A 62 -9.57 -2.27 15.39
C VAL A 62 -9.43 -3.69 14.84
N GLU A 63 -10.08 -4.00 13.71
CA GLU A 63 -9.94 -5.30 13.05
C GLU A 63 -8.51 -5.50 12.52
N PHE A 64 -7.88 -4.48 11.95
CA PHE A 64 -6.46 -4.57 11.56
C PHE A 64 -5.52 -4.72 12.76
N GLN A 65 -5.79 -4.04 13.88
CA GLN A 65 -5.04 -4.25 15.11
C GLN A 65 -5.18 -5.69 15.63
N LYS A 66 -6.39 -6.25 15.59
CA LYS A 66 -6.65 -7.66 15.94
C LYS A 66 -5.84 -8.62 15.05
N ALA A 67 -5.77 -8.35 13.75
CA ALA A 67 -4.93 -9.12 12.84
C ALA A 67 -3.43 -8.98 13.16
N GLY A 68 -2.97 -7.76 13.45
CA GLY A 68 -1.58 -7.48 13.83
C GLY A 68 -1.14 -8.22 15.10
N VAL A 69 -1.98 -8.26 16.14
CA VAL A 69 -1.66 -9.01 17.38
C VAL A 69 -1.68 -10.53 17.18
N ARG A 70 -2.36 -11.03 16.15
CA ARG A 70 -2.31 -12.43 15.72
C ARG A 70 -1.07 -12.76 14.87
N GLY A 71 -0.19 -11.78 14.62
CA GLY A 71 0.99 -11.97 13.79
C GLY A 71 0.69 -12.03 12.30
N LEU A 72 -0.42 -11.45 11.85
CA LEU A 72 -0.76 -11.36 10.44
C LEU A 72 -0.16 -10.09 9.82
N THR A 73 0.34 -10.22 8.60
CA THR A 73 0.74 -9.10 7.74
C THR A 73 -0.40 -8.82 6.77
N ILE A 74 -0.96 -7.61 6.81
CA ILE A 74 -1.98 -7.18 5.85
C ILE A 74 -1.37 -6.12 4.93
N VAL A 75 -1.41 -6.38 3.62
CA VAL A 75 -0.98 -5.44 2.59
C VAL A 75 -2.18 -4.98 1.75
N PHE A 76 -2.26 -3.67 1.49
CA PHE A 76 -3.32 -3.05 0.71
C PHE A 76 -2.77 -2.31 -0.50
N ALA A 77 -3.49 -2.36 -1.61
CA ALA A 77 -3.29 -1.45 -2.73
C ALA A 77 -3.50 0.00 -2.27
N SER A 78 -2.66 0.92 -2.73
CA SER A 78 -2.71 2.31 -2.31
C SER A 78 -3.75 3.16 -3.04
N GLY A 79 -4.28 2.66 -4.17
CA GLY A 79 -5.16 3.40 -5.07
C GLY A 79 -4.49 3.64 -6.42
N ASP A 80 -5.29 3.97 -7.43
CA ASP A 80 -4.84 4.15 -8.82
C ASP A 80 -5.15 5.56 -9.37
N ASP A 81 -5.47 6.52 -8.48
CA ASP A 81 -5.83 7.92 -8.82
C ASP A 81 -4.81 8.94 -8.27
N GLY A 82 -3.56 8.52 -8.03
CA GLY A 82 -2.51 9.38 -7.50
C GLY A 82 -2.83 9.97 -6.11
N ALA A 83 -2.79 11.29 -5.99
CA ALA A 83 -3.19 11.99 -4.77
C ALA A 83 -4.72 12.02 -4.54
N GLY A 84 -5.50 11.59 -5.54
CA GLY A 84 -6.95 11.79 -5.58
C GLY A 84 -7.33 13.25 -5.81
N CYS A 85 -8.58 13.48 -6.19
CA CYS A 85 -9.10 14.83 -6.39
C CYS A 85 -10.56 14.93 -5.98
N HIS A 86 -10.81 15.72 -4.93
CA HIS A 86 -12.17 16.15 -4.61
C HIS A 86 -12.38 17.60 -5.04
N ARG A 87 -13.27 17.81 -6.02
CA ARG A 87 -13.75 19.14 -6.45
C ARG A 87 -15.00 19.52 -5.69
N PHE A 88 -14.98 20.68 -5.03
CA PHE A 88 -16.13 21.28 -4.37
C PHE A 88 -16.99 22.11 -5.35
N GLU A 89 -18.22 22.44 -4.96
CA GLU A 89 -19.14 23.26 -5.77
C GLU A 89 -18.60 24.67 -6.06
N ASP A 90 -17.72 25.19 -5.18
CA ASP A 90 -17.07 26.49 -5.33
C ASP A 90 -15.79 26.44 -6.19
N GLU A 91 -15.56 25.33 -6.89
CA GLU A 91 -14.37 25.06 -7.71
C GLU A 91 -13.05 25.03 -6.93
N SER A 92 -13.11 24.94 -5.59
CA SER A 92 -11.94 24.58 -4.80
C SER A 92 -11.68 23.06 -4.85
N TYR A 93 -10.45 22.66 -4.53
CA TYR A 93 -10.01 21.27 -4.56
C TYR A 93 -9.32 20.88 -3.26
N THR A 94 -9.34 19.59 -2.94
CA THR A 94 -8.46 18.95 -1.96
C THR A 94 -8.04 17.59 -2.48
N PHE A 95 -6.88 17.10 -2.02
CA PHE A 95 -6.50 15.71 -2.25
C PHE A 95 -7.41 14.78 -1.45
N GLU A 96 -7.64 13.58 -1.99
CA GLU A 96 -8.63 12.64 -1.51
C GLU A 96 -7.96 11.29 -1.21
N PRO A 97 -7.48 11.08 0.05
CA PRO A 97 -6.85 9.83 0.42
C PRO A 97 -7.87 8.68 0.47
N ASP A 98 -7.40 7.46 0.23
CA ASP A 98 -8.21 6.24 0.25
C ASP A 98 -8.09 5.49 1.58
N PHE A 99 -9.17 4.85 1.98
CA PHE A 99 -9.24 3.90 3.08
C PHE A 99 -9.64 2.53 2.52
N PRO A 100 -9.00 1.41 2.91
CA PRO A 100 -8.12 1.24 4.08
C PRO A 100 -6.64 1.64 3.93
N ALA A 101 -6.20 2.08 2.75
CA ALA A 101 -4.81 2.46 2.49
C ALA A 101 -4.24 3.48 3.51
N SER A 102 -5.08 4.42 3.98
CA SER A 102 -4.74 5.41 4.98
C SER A 102 -4.62 4.88 6.43
N SER A 103 -4.96 3.61 6.68
CA SER A 103 -4.84 3.01 8.00
C SER A 103 -3.37 2.92 8.45
N PRO A 104 -3.03 3.27 9.72
CA PRO A 104 -1.68 3.10 10.26
C PRO A 104 -1.36 1.66 10.68
N TYR A 105 -2.27 0.70 10.45
CA TYR A 105 -2.13 -0.69 10.89
C TYR A 105 -2.04 -1.69 9.72
N VAL A 106 -1.89 -1.19 8.49
CA VAL A 106 -1.68 -1.99 7.28
C VAL A 106 -0.42 -1.52 6.58
N THR A 107 0.20 -2.38 5.79
CA THR A 107 1.29 -1.99 4.90
C THR A 107 0.70 -1.63 3.54
N THR A 108 0.70 -0.35 3.20
CA THR A 108 0.13 0.15 1.95
C THR A 108 1.15 0.11 0.83
N VAL A 109 0.77 -0.45 -0.31
CA VAL A 109 1.64 -0.75 -1.46
C VAL A 109 1.30 0.16 -2.63
N GLY A 110 2.23 1.06 -2.94
CA GLY A 110 2.20 1.91 -4.12
C GLY A 110 2.72 1.22 -5.38
N GLY A 111 2.76 2.00 -6.46
CA GLY A 111 3.10 1.57 -7.80
C GLY A 111 4.38 2.19 -8.35
N THR A 112 5.17 1.36 -9.01
CA THR A 112 6.30 1.77 -9.86
C THR A 112 6.12 1.26 -11.28
N THR A 113 6.88 1.82 -12.21
CA THR A 113 7.04 1.30 -13.57
C THR A 113 8.51 1.41 -13.98
N PHE A 114 8.92 0.71 -15.04
CA PHE A 114 10.27 0.83 -15.55
C PHE A 114 10.49 2.14 -16.29
N THR A 115 11.72 2.63 -16.31
CA THR A 115 12.09 3.78 -17.15
C THR A 115 12.04 3.45 -18.65
N ASP A 116 12.31 2.20 -19.01
CA ASP A 116 12.16 1.65 -20.36
C ASP A 116 11.34 0.36 -20.28
N VAL A 117 10.21 0.32 -20.98
CA VAL A 117 9.20 -0.74 -20.90
C VAL A 117 9.68 -2.10 -21.42
N PHE A 118 10.80 -2.16 -22.14
CA PHE A 118 11.36 -3.41 -22.68
C PHE A 118 12.62 -3.89 -21.98
N THR A 119 13.08 -3.18 -20.95
CA THR A 119 14.30 -3.55 -20.23
C THR A 119 14.10 -3.41 -18.73
N ASP A 120 14.60 -4.41 -17.98
CA ASP A 120 14.66 -4.40 -16.51
C ASP A 120 15.68 -3.35 -16.04
N THR A 121 15.32 -2.08 -16.21
CA THR A 121 16.13 -0.90 -15.92
C THR A 121 15.73 -0.29 -14.58
N ASN A 122 16.09 0.97 -14.34
CA ASN A 122 15.68 1.67 -13.14
C ASN A 122 14.14 1.73 -13.07
N GLU A 123 13.63 1.66 -11.85
CA GLU A 123 12.23 1.93 -11.57
C GLU A 123 12.02 3.44 -11.38
N LYS A 124 10.87 3.92 -11.84
CA LYS A 124 10.34 5.25 -11.55
C LYS A 124 8.98 5.12 -10.87
N GLY A 125 8.58 6.13 -10.11
CA GLY A 125 7.23 6.23 -9.59
C GLY A 125 6.22 6.20 -10.73
N ASN A 126 5.18 5.41 -10.55
CA ASN A 126 4.03 5.41 -11.46
C ASN A 126 3.09 6.55 -11.04
N ASP A 127 2.66 7.37 -11.99
CA ASP A 127 1.87 8.57 -11.72
C ASP A 127 0.48 8.24 -11.15
N ILE A 128 -0.11 7.11 -11.55
CA ILE A 128 -1.35 6.58 -10.96
C ILE A 128 -1.20 6.14 -9.50
N SER A 129 0.03 5.97 -8.99
CA SER A 129 0.26 5.38 -7.67
C SER A 129 -0.43 6.17 -6.57
N GLY A 130 -1.43 5.55 -5.94
CA GLY A 130 -2.20 6.13 -4.86
C GLY A 130 -1.30 6.52 -3.69
N GLY A 131 -1.47 7.73 -3.17
CA GLY A 131 -0.60 8.22 -2.10
C GLY A 131 -1.01 9.56 -1.55
N GLY A 132 -0.55 9.85 -0.34
CA GLY A 132 -0.86 11.13 0.31
C GLY A 132 -0.98 11.00 1.80
N PHE A 133 -1.82 11.85 2.39
CA PHE A 133 -1.98 12.00 3.83
C PHE A 133 -3.45 11.83 4.22
N SER A 134 -3.71 10.95 5.18
CA SER A 134 -5.02 10.77 5.80
C SER A 134 -5.56 12.10 6.34
N ASN A 135 -6.87 12.30 6.28
CA ASN A 135 -7.60 13.36 6.97
C ASN A 135 -8.08 12.91 8.37
N VAL A 136 -8.00 11.62 8.69
CA VAL A 136 -8.58 11.02 9.91
C VAL A 136 -7.53 10.55 10.92
N PHE A 137 -6.49 9.86 10.45
CA PHE A 137 -5.56 9.14 11.31
C PHE A 137 -4.28 9.94 11.57
N PRO A 138 -3.92 10.22 12.83
CA PRO A 138 -2.65 10.87 13.15
C PRO A 138 -1.44 10.07 12.68
N SER A 139 -0.34 10.77 12.35
CA SER A 139 0.89 10.09 11.93
C SER A 139 1.38 9.11 13.01
N PRO A 140 1.53 7.81 12.69
CA PRO A 140 2.07 6.84 13.63
C PRO A 140 3.55 7.11 13.92
N LYS A 141 4.03 6.67 15.09
CA LYS A 141 5.40 6.95 15.55
C LYS A 141 6.47 6.42 14.58
N TYR A 142 6.24 5.26 13.98
CA TYR A 142 7.23 4.58 13.14
C TYR A 142 7.60 5.37 11.87
N GLN A 143 6.73 6.26 11.37
CA GLN A 143 6.96 6.99 10.12
C GLN A 143 7.36 8.46 10.31
N LYS A 144 7.36 8.97 11.55
CA LYS A 144 7.51 10.41 11.80
C LYS A 144 8.80 11.00 11.22
N GLU A 145 9.91 10.29 11.36
CA GLU A 145 11.21 10.74 10.87
C GLU A 145 11.25 10.79 9.34
N ALA A 146 10.71 9.75 8.69
CA ALA A 146 10.64 9.63 7.25
C ALA A 146 9.76 10.74 6.63
N VAL A 147 8.55 10.93 7.17
CA VAL A 147 7.61 11.97 6.73
C VAL A 147 8.16 13.38 6.98
N ALA A 148 8.78 13.63 8.14
CA ALA A 148 9.39 14.92 8.43
C ALA A 148 10.55 15.26 7.47
N SER A 149 11.32 14.25 7.04
CA SER A 149 12.37 14.43 6.03
C SER A 149 11.77 14.84 4.69
N TYR A 150 10.71 14.17 4.23
CA TYR A 150 10.01 14.51 2.98
C TYR A 150 9.47 15.94 2.99
N LEU A 151 8.72 16.29 4.03
CA LEU A 151 8.09 17.61 4.17
C LEU A 151 9.10 18.77 4.21
N LYS A 152 10.37 18.50 4.53
CA LYS A 152 11.44 19.50 4.59
C LYS A 152 12.19 19.66 3.27
N ASN A 153 12.32 18.60 2.48
CA ASN A 153 13.31 18.52 1.40
C ASN A 153 12.70 18.60 -0.01
N VAL A 154 11.38 18.64 -0.13
CA VAL A 154 10.66 18.55 -1.42
C VAL A 154 9.77 19.76 -1.62
N THR A 155 9.58 20.19 -2.87
CA THR A 155 8.54 21.15 -3.23
C THR A 155 7.18 20.49 -3.05
N LEU A 156 6.46 20.92 -2.01
CA LEU A 156 5.16 20.36 -1.65
C LEU A 156 4.03 21.00 -2.47
N PRO A 157 2.92 20.27 -2.68
CA PRO A 157 1.64 20.86 -3.04
C PRO A 157 1.22 21.94 -2.03
N ASP A 158 0.27 22.79 -2.40
CA ASP A 158 -0.30 23.79 -1.49
C ASP A 158 -0.83 23.09 -0.21
N ALA A 159 -0.46 23.62 0.95
CA ALA A 159 -0.81 23.04 2.25
C ALA A 159 -2.32 22.96 2.49
N LYS A 160 -3.14 23.69 1.72
CA LYS A 160 -4.60 23.55 1.77
C LYS A 160 -5.13 22.22 1.23
N TYR A 161 -4.34 21.50 0.43
CA TYR A 161 -4.77 20.27 -0.24
C TYR A 161 -4.59 19.00 0.61
N PHE A 162 -3.82 19.04 1.70
CA PHE A 162 -3.52 17.85 2.50
C PHE A 162 -3.20 18.16 3.97
N ASN A 163 -3.26 17.13 4.82
CA ASN A 163 -2.93 17.24 6.23
C ASN A 163 -1.52 16.66 6.54
N PRO A 164 -0.46 17.49 6.67
CA PRO A 164 0.90 17.00 6.86
C PRO A 164 1.16 16.33 8.23
N THR A 165 0.20 16.40 9.17
CA THR A 165 0.38 15.85 10.53
C THR A 165 -0.13 14.42 10.69
N ASN A 166 -0.82 13.91 9.67
CA ASN A 166 -1.53 12.65 9.69
C ASN A 166 -0.75 11.50 9.03
N ARG A 167 -1.30 10.28 9.07
CA ARG A 167 -0.75 9.09 8.43
C ARG A 167 -0.58 9.37 6.95
N ALA A 168 0.67 9.42 6.52
CA ALA A 168 1.08 9.49 5.14
C ALA A 168 1.39 8.11 4.55
N TYR A 169 1.05 7.85 3.30
CA TYR A 169 1.16 6.56 2.58
C TYR A 169 1.54 6.79 1.10
N PRO A 170 2.01 5.78 0.35
CA PRO A 170 2.18 4.37 0.73
C PRO A 170 3.37 4.13 1.67
N ASP A 171 3.52 2.90 2.16
CA ASP A 171 4.66 2.49 3.01
C ASP A 171 5.81 1.90 2.19
N ILE A 172 5.46 1.17 1.12
CA ILE A 172 6.35 0.48 0.18
C ILE A 172 5.71 0.54 -1.21
N SER A 173 6.43 0.16 -2.25
CA SER A 173 5.87 0.01 -3.60
C SER A 173 6.34 -1.28 -4.28
N ALA A 174 5.74 -1.58 -5.43
CA ALA A 174 6.24 -2.56 -6.39
C ALA A 174 5.74 -2.19 -7.79
N MET A 175 6.25 -2.88 -8.81
CA MET A 175 5.77 -2.73 -10.18
C MET A 175 4.24 -2.83 -10.24
N SER A 176 3.61 -1.84 -10.87
CA SER A 176 2.16 -1.71 -10.99
C SER A 176 1.72 -1.52 -12.44
N ASP A 177 2.60 -1.79 -13.40
CA ASP A 177 2.38 -1.52 -14.81
C ASP A 177 2.75 -2.73 -15.67
N ASP A 178 2.08 -2.86 -16.81
CA ASP A 178 2.32 -3.90 -17.83
C ASP A 178 2.30 -5.37 -17.36
N PHE A 179 1.39 -5.72 -16.43
CA PHE A 179 1.22 -7.10 -15.99
C PHE A 179 0.41 -7.93 -16.98
N TRP A 180 0.92 -9.09 -17.34
CA TRP A 180 0.17 -10.08 -18.12
C TRP A 180 -0.61 -11.03 -17.22
N ILE A 181 -1.92 -11.11 -17.44
CA ILE A 181 -2.82 -12.03 -16.76
C ILE A 181 -3.62 -12.88 -17.75
N ILE A 182 -4.19 -13.98 -17.25
CA ILE A 182 -5.13 -14.81 -18.01
C ILE A 182 -6.49 -14.76 -17.33
N ILE A 183 -7.48 -14.15 -17.98
CA ILE A 183 -8.89 -14.16 -17.55
C ILE A 183 -9.72 -14.80 -18.65
N ASN A 184 -10.60 -15.75 -18.29
CA ASN A 184 -11.45 -16.46 -19.26
C ASN A 184 -10.67 -17.07 -20.44
N ARG A 185 -9.44 -17.54 -20.18
CA ARG A 185 -8.48 -18.09 -21.16
C ARG A 185 -7.93 -17.08 -22.18
N LEU A 186 -8.12 -15.79 -21.95
CA LEU A 186 -7.56 -14.72 -22.76
C LEU A 186 -6.40 -14.05 -22.04
N LEU A 187 -5.33 -13.83 -22.79
CA LEU A 187 -4.18 -13.06 -22.33
C LEU A 187 -4.55 -11.57 -22.35
N MET A 188 -4.39 -10.91 -21.21
CA MET A 188 -4.71 -9.49 -21.02
C MET A 188 -3.53 -8.78 -20.36
N ASN A 189 -3.34 -7.52 -20.71
CA ASN A 189 -2.42 -6.61 -20.03
C ASN A 189 -3.23 -5.77 -19.03
N VAL A 190 -2.71 -5.60 -17.82
CA VAL A 190 -3.32 -4.83 -16.74
C VAL A 190 -2.28 -3.98 -16.02
N ALA A 191 -2.74 -2.87 -15.46
CA ALA A 191 -1.98 -1.98 -14.60
C ALA A 191 -2.78 -1.68 -13.32
N GLY A 192 -2.14 -1.07 -12.35
CA GLY A 192 -2.70 -0.67 -11.06
C GLY A 192 -1.92 -1.24 -9.86
N THR A 193 -2.01 -0.55 -8.73
CA THR A 193 -1.47 -0.97 -7.43
C THR A 193 -2.11 -2.28 -6.95
N SER A 194 -3.27 -2.63 -7.50
CA SER A 194 -3.86 -3.97 -7.47
C SER A 194 -2.90 -5.09 -7.92
N ALA A 195 -2.00 -4.83 -8.88
CA ALA A 195 -0.99 -5.78 -9.34
C ALA A 195 0.27 -5.76 -8.46
N ALA A 196 0.68 -4.59 -7.96
CA ALA A 196 1.83 -4.42 -7.07
C ALA A 196 1.63 -5.11 -5.71
N THR A 197 0.42 -5.02 -5.15
CA THR A 197 0.08 -5.55 -3.83
C THR A 197 0.35 -7.06 -3.67
N PRO A 198 -0.13 -7.95 -4.57
CA PRO A 198 0.16 -9.37 -4.49
C PRO A 198 1.62 -9.73 -4.80
N VAL A 199 2.38 -8.86 -5.49
CA VAL A 199 3.84 -9.01 -5.65
C VAL A 199 4.53 -8.87 -4.29
N VAL A 200 4.25 -7.78 -3.56
CA VAL A 200 4.77 -7.56 -2.21
C VAL A 200 4.34 -8.69 -1.27
N ALA A 201 3.06 -9.09 -1.31
CA ALA A 201 2.57 -10.21 -0.49
C ALA A 201 3.34 -11.51 -0.75
N GLY A 202 3.69 -11.80 -2.02
CA GLY A 202 4.50 -12.95 -2.39
C GLY A 202 5.91 -12.90 -1.79
N ILE A 203 6.56 -11.73 -1.84
CA ILE A 203 7.89 -11.50 -1.26
C ILE A 203 7.87 -11.69 0.26
N LEU A 204 6.91 -11.10 0.95
CA LEU A 204 6.77 -11.23 2.40
C LEU A 204 6.41 -12.67 2.82
N SER A 205 5.69 -13.40 1.98
CA SER A 205 5.40 -14.81 2.20
C SER A 205 6.66 -15.66 2.11
N MET A 206 7.53 -15.42 1.12
CA MET A 206 8.84 -16.09 1.04
C MET A 206 9.74 -15.72 2.21
N ALA A 207 9.69 -14.47 2.68
CA ALA A 207 10.39 -14.05 3.88
C ALA A 207 9.90 -14.78 5.13
N ASN A 208 8.59 -14.99 5.28
CA ASN A 208 8.02 -15.81 6.35
C ASN A 208 8.43 -17.28 6.22
N ASP A 209 8.46 -17.85 5.02
CA ASP A 209 8.93 -19.22 4.79
C ASP A 209 10.37 -19.41 5.27
N ALA A 210 11.28 -18.51 4.87
CA ALA A 210 12.67 -18.53 5.33
C ALA A 210 12.79 -18.41 6.87
N ARG A 211 11.99 -17.54 7.49
CA ARG A 211 11.95 -17.38 8.95
C ARG A 211 11.46 -18.65 9.65
N LEU A 212 10.36 -19.23 9.18
CA LEU A 212 9.77 -20.43 9.76
C LEU A 212 10.72 -21.63 9.64
N ASN A 213 11.40 -21.80 8.50
CA ASN A 213 12.42 -22.83 8.30
C ASN A 213 13.64 -22.66 9.22
N ALA A 214 13.87 -21.44 9.74
CA ALA A 214 14.90 -21.16 10.75
C ALA A 214 14.36 -21.13 12.19
N GLY A 215 13.12 -21.56 12.43
CA GLY A 215 12.50 -21.56 13.75
C GLY A 215 12.18 -20.17 14.31
N LYS A 216 12.09 -19.15 13.44
CA LYS A 216 11.73 -17.78 13.82
C LYS A 216 10.23 -17.54 13.66
N PRO A 217 9.63 -16.62 14.44
CA PRO A 217 8.24 -16.22 14.27
C PRO A 217 8.04 -15.50 12.93
N VAL A 218 6.81 -15.50 12.41
CA VAL A 218 6.44 -14.70 11.23
C VAL A 218 6.59 -13.19 11.47
N LEU A 219 6.56 -12.40 10.41
CA LEU A 219 6.74 -10.94 10.43
C LEU A 219 5.62 -10.21 11.18
N GLY A 220 4.36 -10.58 10.92
CA GLY A 220 3.19 -9.88 11.46
C GLY A 220 3.07 -8.44 10.97
N PHE A 221 2.71 -7.52 11.86
CA PHE A 221 2.61 -6.10 11.52
C PHE A 221 3.97 -5.52 11.12
N PHE A 222 4.14 -5.27 9.83
CA PHE A 222 5.45 -5.08 9.20
C PHE A 222 5.98 -3.64 9.27
N ASN A 223 5.11 -2.62 9.32
CA ASN A 223 5.51 -1.21 9.20
C ASN A 223 6.63 -0.78 10.16
N PRO A 224 6.61 -1.10 11.48
CA PRO A 224 7.70 -0.68 12.36
C PRO A 224 9.07 -1.26 11.97
N LEU A 225 9.11 -2.52 11.51
CA LEU A 225 10.35 -3.15 11.03
C LEU A 225 10.80 -2.51 9.72
N LEU A 226 9.84 -2.23 8.83
CA LEU A 226 10.06 -1.61 7.52
C LEU A 226 10.69 -0.21 7.65
N TYR A 227 10.09 0.69 8.42
CA TYR A 227 10.60 2.06 8.60
C TYR A 227 11.92 2.13 9.37
N SER A 228 12.22 1.13 10.20
CA SER A 228 13.54 1.03 10.86
C SER A 228 14.63 0.40 9.99
N ASN A 229 14.27 -0.17 8.83
CA ASN A 229 15.21 -0.86 7.94
C ASN A 229 14.99 -0.51 6.45
N PRO A 230 14.93 0.79 6.07
CA PRO A 230 14.66 1.19 4.69
C PRO A 230 15.71 0.68 3.69
N GLN A 231 16.92 0.37 4.14
CA GLN A 231 18.00 -0.19 3.32
C GLN A 231 17.66 -1.57 2.71
N MET A 232 16.56 -2.21 3.12
CA MET A 232 16.10 -3.45 2.50
C MET A 232 15.35 -3.23 1.18
N LEU A 233 15.12 -1.97 0.82
CA LEU A 233 14.39 -1.56 -0.37
C LEU A 233 15.32 -0.89 -1.38
N PHE A 234 14.86 -0.83 -2.63
CA PHE A 234 15.38 0.04 -3.67
C PHE A 234 14.62 1.38 -3.59
N ASP A 235 15.35 2.45 -3.30
CA ASP A 235 14.82 3.81 -3.19
C ASP A 235 14.49 4.37 -4.59
N VAL A 236 13.21 4.60 -4.84
CA VAL A 236 12.71 5.08 -6.13
C VAL A 236 12.76 6.59 -6.12
N THR A 237 13.68 7.17 -6.89
CA THR A 237 13.98 8.62 -6.86
C THR A 237 13.67 9.33 -8.17
N LEU A 238 13.13 8.60 -9.14
CA LEU A 238 12.75 9.09 -10.46
C LEU A 238 11.24 9.00 -10.62
N GLY A 239 10.65 9.94 -11.34
CA GLY A 239 9.22 9.93 -11.63
C GLY A 239 8.69 11.35 -11.83
N ASN A 240 7.56 11.43 -12.51
CA ASN A 240 6.76 12.65 -12.49
C ASN A 240 6.06 12.78 -11.13
N PRO A 241 5.54 13.96 -10.79
CA PRO A 241 4.54 14.06 -9.73
C PRO A 241 3.39 13.09 -9.97
N SER A 242 2.82 12.55 -8.89
CA SER A 242 1.61 11.73 -8.97
C SER A 242 0.48 12.54 -9.61
N GLU A 243 -0.49 11.81 -10.13
CA GLU A 243 -1.75 12.37 -10.59
C GLU A 243 -2.49 13.07 -9.43
N ALA A 244 -3.39 13.99 -9.77
CA ALA A 244 -4.34 14.60 -8.84
C ALA A 244 -5.56 15.14 -9.61
N CYS A 245 -5.84 16.45 -9.58
CA CYS A 245 -6.95 17.06 -10.31
C CYS A 245 -6.57 17.32 -11.77
N TRP A 246 -6.61 16.26 -12.59
CA TRP A 246 -6.26 16.28 -14.02
C TRP A 246 -6.96 17.36 -14.84
N LEU A 247 -8.24 17.63 -14.57
CA LEU A 247 -9.01 18.62 -15.33
C LEU A 247 -8.59 20.07 -15.04
N ASP A 248 -7.74 20.27 -14.03
CA ASP A 248 -7.36 21.58 -13.51
C ASP A 248 -5.83 21.77 -13.50
N ASP A 249 -5.09 20.94 -14.24
CA ASP A 249 -3.62 20.93 -14.35
C ASP A 249 -2.91 20.93 -12.98
N LEU A 250 -3.53 20.31 -11.96
CA LEU A 250 -2.96 20.21 -10.63
C LEU A 250 -2.13 18.93 -10.49
N GLU A 251 -0.83 19.09 -10.26
CA GLU A 251 0.07 18.00 -9.91
C GLU A 251 -0.13 17.55 -8.45
N GLY A 252 0.00 16.24 -8.22
CA GLY A 252 0.00 15.66 -6.89
C GLY A 252 1.38 15.72 -6.21
N TYR A 253 1.75 14.65 -5.52
CA TYR A 253 2.99 14.61 -4.75
C TYR A 253 4.19 14.21 -5.59
N ARG A 254 5.38 14.65 -5.21
CA ARG A 254 6.63 14.33 -5.92
C ARG A 254 7.33 13.12 -5.33
N VAL A 255 7.88 12.28 -6.20
CA VAL A 255 8.87 11.24 -5.88
C VAL A 255 10.15 11.91 -5.37
N ALA A 256 10.80 11.34 -4.36
CA ALA A 256 11.97 11.95 -3.72
C ALA A 256 12.93 10.91 -3.12
N GLN A 257 14.12 11.35 -2.72
CA GLN A 257 15.05 10.48 -1.98
C GLN A 257 14.47 10.12 -0.60
N GLY A 258 14.46 8.82 -0.28
CA GLY A 258 13.97 8.30 0.99
C GLY A 258 12.49 7.93 0.92
N TRP A 259 11.70 8.32 1.92
CA TRP A 259 10.26 8.10 1.86
C TRP A 259 9.58 9.22 1.09
N ASP A 260 8.64 8.87 0.21
CA ASP A 260 7.70 9.81 -0.41
C ASP A 260 6.26 9.24 -0.49
N PRO A 261 5.24 10.10 -0.60
CA PRO A 261 3.84 9.70 -0.71
C PRO A 261 3.45 9.29 -2.13
N VAL A 262 4.36 8.68 -2.90
CA VAL A 262 4.08 8.07 -4.21
C VAL A 262 4.54 6.62 -4.20
N THR A 263 5.76 6.36 -3.73
CA THR A 263 6.43 5.05 -3.75
C THR A 263 6.79 4.52 -2.36
N GLY A 264 6.50 5.28 -1.31
CA GLY A 264 6.79 4.93 0.06
C GLY A 264 8.29 4.90 0.29
N LEU A 265 8.80 3.86 0.96
CA LEU A 265 10.24 3.65 1.11
C LEU A 265 10.89 2.97 -0.12
N GLY A 266 10.14 2.74 -1.20
CA GLY A 266 10.60 2.11 -2.43
C GLY A 266 10.22 0.64 -2.56
N THR A 267 10.89 -0.10 -3.45
CA THR A 267 10.52 -1.48 -3.82
C THR A 267 11.37 -2.54 -3.11
N PRO A 268 10.83 -3.73 -2.79
CA PRO A 268 11.54 -4.74 -2.04
C PRO A 268 12.66 -5.44 -2.82
N ASP A 269 13.90 -5.29 -2.36
CA ASP A 269 15.04 -6.13 -2.78
C ASP A 269 15.05 -7.40 -1.92
N TYR A 270 14.58 -8.51 -2.48
CA TYR A 270 14.39 -9.76 -1.73
C TYR A 270 15.63 -10.20 -0.94
N ASN A 271 16.84 -10.07 -1.50
CA ASN A 271 18.06 -10.49 -0.83
C ASN A 271 18.33 -9.62 0.41
N LYS A 272 18.08 -8.31 0.30
CA LYS A 272 18.23 -7.40 1.44
C LYS A 272 17.08 -7.56 2.45
N VAL A 273 15.86 -7.81 1.99
CA VAL A 273 14.70 -8.14 2.85
C VAL A 273 15.03 -9.36 3.70
N ILE A 274 15.44 -10.48 3.12
CA ILE A 274 15.83 -11.68 3.88
C ILE A 274 16.94 -11.37 4.88
N LYS A 275 17.98 -10.67 4.45
CA LYS A 275 19.09 -10.30 5.34
C LYS A 275 18.66 -9.43 6.52
N ALA A 276 17.72 -8.53 6.32
CA ALA A 276 17.18 -7.66 7.36
C ALA A 276 16.28 -8.44 8.32
N VAL A 277 15.27 -9.13 7.77
CA VAL A 277 14.27 -9.81 8.59
C VAL A 277 14.87 -10.97 9.37
N MET A 278 15.89 -11.67 8.89
CA MET A 278 16.49 -12.79 9.65
C MET A 278 17.27 -12.36 10.91
N LYS A 279 17.58 -11.08 11.07
CA LYS A 279 18.19 -10.55 12.30
C LYS A 279 17.17 -10.25 13.38
N TYR A 280 15.92 -10.04 12.98
CA TYR A 280 14.75 -9.88 13.84
C TYR A 280 14.19 -11.25 14.25
#